data_AF-A0A2V2ZSG0-F1
#
_entry.id   AF-A0A2V2ZSG0-F1
#
_cell.length_a   1.000
_cell.length_b   1.000
_cell.length_c   1.000
_cell.angle_alpha   90.00
_cell.angle_beta   90.00
_cell.angle_gamma   90.00
#
_symmetry.space_group_name_H-M   'P 1'
#
loop_
_entity.id
_entity.type
_entity.pdbx_description
1 polymer ?
#
loop_
_entity_poly.entity_id
_entity_poly.type
_entity_poly.pdbx_seq_one_letter_code
_entity_poly.pdbx_strand_id
1 'polypeptide(L)'
;MKKEKIQPHCVVCLIPFKRTDQVHTDTFGTQIQHAKCFMFKPEFIKDTGTYEEVVNKYPNYKKSFIVSDNPVTDLSLVAAHKLRK
;
A
#
# COMPACT_ATOMS: atom_id res chain seq x y z
N MET A 1 18.39 -14.09 5.92
CA MET A 1 17.89 -12.74 6.29
C MET A 1 16.38 -12.72 6.08
N LYS A 2 15.57 -12.54 7.13
CA LYS A 2 14.12 -12.34 6.93
C LYS A 2 13.96 -11.00 6.23
N LYS A 3 13.38 -10.98 5.01
CA LYS A 3 13.02 -9.71 4.35
C LYS A 3 12.03 -9.00 5.27
N GLU A 4 12.44 -7.87 5.84
CA GLU A 4 11.55 -7.01 6.61
C GLU A 4 10.42 -6.55 5.69
N LYS A 5 9.18 -6.80 6.10
CA LYS A 5 8.01 -6.36 5.36
C LYS A 5 7.94 -4.83 5.48
N ILE A 6 7.42 -4.16 4.45
CA ILE A 6 7.37 -2.69 4.36
C ILE A 6 5.98 -2.21 4.76
N GLN A 7 5.88 -1.09 5.46
CA GLN A 7 4.63 -0.34 5.62
C GLN A 7 4.41 0.54 4.37
N PRO A 8 3.53 0.18 3.42
CA PRO A 8 3.28 1.05 2.29
C PRO A 8 2.48 2.28 2.72
N HIS A 9 2.69 3.36 1.98
CA HIS A 9 1.98 4.62 2.13
C HIS A 9 1.26 4.93 0.82
N CYS A 10 0.14 5.63 0.91
CA CYS A 10 -0.50 6.14 -0.29
C CYS A 10 0.39 7.20 -0.93
N VAL A 11 0.70 7.04 -2.22
CA VAL A 11 1.58 7.95 -2.95
C VAL A 11 1.02 9.37 -3.11
N VAL A 12 -0.29 9.55 -2.88
CA VAL A 12 -0.99 10.83 -3.05
C VAL A 12 -1.05 11.61 -1.75
N CYS A 13 -1.54 11.00 -0.66
CA CYS A 13 -1.69 11.69 0.62
C CYS A 13 -0.53 11.44 1.59
N LEU A 14 0.41 10.54 1.25
CA LEU A 14 1.56 10.16 2.06
C LEU A 14 1.21 9.57 3.43
N ILE A 15 -0.04 9.18 3.65
CA ILE A 15 -0.51 8.51 4.87
C ILE A 15 -0.29 7.00 4.73
N PRO A 16 0.21 6.31 5.78
CA PRO A 16 0.33 4.86 5.74
C PRO A 16 -1.03 4.17 5.66
N PHE A 17 -1.09 3.05 4.96
CA PHE A 17 -2.32 2.25 4.90
C PHE A 17 -2.59 1.54 6.23
N LYS A 18 -3.85 1.63 6.68
CA LYS A 18 -4.42 0.83 7.77
C LYS A 18 -5.21 -0.34 7.21
N ARG A 19 -5.36 -1.40 8.00
CA ARG A 19 -6.11 -2.62 7.63
C ARG A 19 -7.45 -2.34 6.95
N THR A 20 -8.24 -1.44 7.55
CA THR A 20 -9.61 -1.12 7.15
C THR A 20 -9.73 0.02 6.14
N ASP A 21 -8.61 0.61 5.70
CA ASP A 21 -8.64 1.68 4.73
C ASP A 21 -9.22 1.17 3.40
N GLN A 22 -10.21 1.89 2.86
CA GLN A 22 -10.71 1.63 1.51
C GLN A 22 -9.66 2.07 0.50
N VAL A 23 -9.26 1.14 -0.37
CA VAL A 23 -8.20 1.34 -1.37
C VAL A 23 -8.65 0.92 -2.76
N HIS A 24 -7.98 1.49 -3.75
CA HIS A 24 -8.08 1.12 -5.15
C HIS A 24 -6.70 0.70 -5.66
N THR A 25 -6.69 -0.30 -6.54
CA THR A 25 -5.52 -0.65 -7.33
C THR A 25 -5.74 -0.24 -8.78
N ASP A 26 -4.68 0.24 -9.42
CA ASP A 26 -4.72 0.56 -10.85
C ASP A 26 -4.53 -0.69 -11.73
N THR A 27 -5.02 -0.61 -12.97
CA THR A 27 -4.83 -1.64 -14.01
C THR A 27 -3.37 -1.82 -14.41
N PHE A 28 -2.54 -0.80 -14.22
CA PHE A 28 -1.09 -0.87 -14.40
C PHE A 28 -0.38 -1.70 -13.31
N GLY A 29 -1.11 -2.13 -12.27
CA GLY A 29 -0.66 -3.03 -11.21
C GLY A 29 0.42 -2.45 -10.30
N THR A 30 0.67 -1.14 -10.39
CA THR A 30 1.87 -0.54 -9.79
C THR A 30 1.59 0.14 -8.45
N GLN A 31 0.35 0.56 -8.19
CA GLN A 31 0.06 1.40 -7.03
C GLN A 31 -1.24 0.99 -6.32
N ILE A 32 -1.16 0.93 -4.99
CA ILE A 32 -2.31 0.96 -4.09
C ILE A 32 -2.50 2.42 -3.70
N GLN A 33 -3.73 2.92 -3.78
CA GLN A 33 -4.09 4.29 -3.39
C GLN A 33 -5.32 4.23 -2.46
N HIS A 34 -5.45 5.17 -1.53
CA HIS A 34 -6.74 5.32 -0.83
C HIS A 34 -7.83 5.63 -1.85
N ALA A 35 -9.03 5.10 -1.65
CA ALA A 35 -10.15 5.30 -2.58
C ALA A 35 -10.41 6.79 -2.85
N LYS A 36 -10.39 7.61 -1.79
CA LYS A 36 -10.52 9.08 -1.85
C LYS A 36 -9.37 9.80 -2.57
N CYS A 37 -8.23 9.14 -2.73
CA CYS A 37 -7.03 9.69 -3.34
C CYS A 37 -6.85 9.26 -4.79
N PHE A 38 -7.74 8.42 -5.31
CA PHE A 38 -7.65 7.92 -6.68
C PHE A 38 -7.97 9.04 -7.67
N MET A 39 -6.96 9.51 -8.41
CA MET A 39 -7.07 10.65 -9.35
C MET A 39 -7.36 10.21 -10.79
N PHE A 40 -7.28 8.92 -11.09
CA PHE A 40 -7.56 8.41 -12.43
C PHE A 40 -9.05 8.19 -12.65
N LYS A 41 -9.46 8.05 -13.91
CA LYS A 41 -10.84 7.69 -14.23
C LYS A 41 -11.19 6.32 -13.63
N PRO A 42 -12.45 6.10 -13.20
CA PRO A 42 -12.87 4.83 -12.60
C PRO A 42 -12.62 3.59 -13.48
N GLU A 43 -12.59 3.74 -14.81
CA GLU A 43 -12.25 2.68 -15.76
C GLU A 43 -10.84 2.09 -15.58
N PHE A 44 -9.94 2.81 -14.90
CA PHE A 44 -8.58 2.33 -14.57
C PHE A 44 -8.51 1.62 -13.22
N ILE A 45 -9.62 1.50 -12.49
CA ILE A 45 -9.68 0.73 -11.24
C ILE A 45 -9.69 -0.75 -11.59
N LYS A 46 -8.66 -1.46 -11.16
CA LYS A 46 -8.53 -2.91 -11.32
C LYS A 46 -9.23 -3.67 -10.20
N ASP A 47 -9.15 -3.16 -8.98
CA ASP A 47 -9.67 -3.81 -7.80
C ASP A 47 -9.95 -2.79 -6.70
N THR A 48 -10.94 -3.10 -5.87
CA THR A 48 -11.37 -2.27 -4.74
C THR A 48 -11.58 -3.13 -3.51
N GLY A 49 -11.30 -2.59 -2.34
CA GLY A 49 -11.64 -3.23 -1.07
C GLY A 49 -10.90 -2.56 0.06
N THR A 50 -10.87 -3.22 1.21
CA THR A 50 -9.97 -2.83 2.28
C THR A 50 -8.52 -3.14 1.89
N TYR A 51 -7.59 -2.38 2.48
CA TYR A 51 -6.16 -2.61 2.29
C TYR A 51 -5.74 -4.05 2.61
N GLU A 52 -6.28 -4.65 3.66
CA GLU A 52 -6.00 -6.04 4.02
C GLU A 52 -6.49 -7.04 2.97
N GLU A 53 -7.71 -6.88 2.47
CA GLU A 53 -8.26 -7.74 1.43
C GLU A 53 -7.39 -7.69 0.18
N VAL A 54 -7.06 -6.49 -0.28
CA VAL A 54 -6.22 -6.28 -1.47
C VAL A 54 -4.82 -6.87 -1.27
N VAL A 55 -4.16 -6.61 -0.14
CA VAL A 55 -2.81 -7.16 0.12
C VAL A 55 -2.82 -8.69 0.19
N ASN A 56 -3.85 -9.28 0.78
CA ASN A 56 -3.96 -10.74 0.89
C ASN A 56 -4.34 -11.42 -0.42
N LYS A 57 -5.07 -10.74 -1.31
CA LYS A 57 -5.48 -11.23 -2.62
C LYS A 57 -4.30 -11.38 -3.59
N TYR A 58 -3.31 -10.48 -3.52
CA TYR A 58 -2.17 -10.48 -4.43
C TYR A 58 -0.88 -10.99 -3.76
N PRO A 59 -0.31 -12.14 -4.20
CA PRO A 59 0.89 -12.74 -3.57
C PRO A 59 2.10 -11.81 -3.47
N ASN A 60 2.28 -10.92 -4.44
CA ASN A 60 3.40 -9.96 -4.46
C ASN A 60 3.27 -8.91 -3.35
N TYR A 61 2.05 -8.44 -3.09
CA TYR A 61 1.76 -7.53 -1.98
C TYR A 61 1.89 -8.25 -0.66
N LYS A 62 1.30 -9.45 -0.52
CA LYS A 62 1.39 -10.26 0.71
C LYS A 62 2.83 -10.57 1.15
N LYS A 63 3.73 -10.77 0.19
CA LYS A 63 5.17 -11.00 0.46
C LYS A 63 5.90 -9.73 0.90
N SER A 64 5.47 -8.56 0.44
CA SER A 64 6.25 -7.31 0.55
C SER A 64 5.70 -6.35 1.59
N PHE A 65 4.39 -6.36 1.83
CA PHE A 65 3.68 -5.35 2.62
C PHE A 65 3.24 -5.87 3.98
N ILE A 66 3.27 -4.98 4.97
CA ILE A 66 2.70 -5.19 6.31
C ILE A 66 1.24 -4.78 6.29
N VAL A 67 0.40 -5.60 6.90
CA VAL A 67 -0.95 -5.21 7.34
C VAL A 67 -0.89 -5.05 8.85
N SER A 68 -1.11 -3.82 9.33
CA SER A 68 -1.03 -3.45 10.75
C SER A 68 -2.07 -2.39 11.06
N ASP A 69 -2.65 -2.47 12.25
CA ASP A 69 -3.53 -1.41 12.81
C ASP A 69 -2.71 -0.28 13.45
N ASN A 70 -1.42 -0.53 13.72
CA ASN A 70 -0.45 0.44 14.20
C ASN A 70 0.59 0.70 13.12
N PRO A 71 0.24 1.47 12.07
CA PRO A 71 1.16 1.76 11.00
C PRO A 71 2.34 2.61 11.48
N VAL A 72 3.57 2.27 11.09
CA VAL A 72 4.73 3.15 11.32
C VAL A 72 4.56 4.40 10.45
N THR A 73 4.43 5.56 11.09
CA THR A 73 4.23 6.87 10.42
C THR A 73 5.53 7.62 10.14
N ASP A 74 6.66 7.15 10.69
CA ASP A 74 7.95 7.80 10.51
C ASP A 74 8.52 7.53 9.10
N LEU A 75 8.41 8.52 8.22
CA LEU A 75 8.92 8.50 6.85
C LEU A 75 10.44 8.30 6.78
N SER A 76 11.18 8.64 7.83
CA SER A 76 12.64 8.47 7.91
C SER A 76 13.04 7.00 7.97
N LEU A 77 12.23 6.17 8.64
CA LEU A 77 12.41 4.71 8.67
C LEU A 77 12.10 4.07 7.31
N VAL A 78 11.14 4.62 6.57
CA VAL A 78 10.80 4.17 5.20
C VAL A 78 11.91 4.52 4.22
N ALA A 79 12.49 5.72 4.32
CA ALA A 79 13.60 6.17 3.47
C ALA A 79 14.89 5.37 3.73
N ALA A 80 15.21 5.11 5.00
CA ALA A 80 16.37 4.29 5.38
C ALA A 80 16.34 2.86 4.79
N HIS A 81 15.14 2.29 4.62
CA HIS A 81 14.97 0.99 3.95
C HIS A 81 15.22 1.02 2.43
N LYS A 82 14.95 2.16 1.76
CA LYS A 82 15.24 2.32 0.33
C LYS A 82 16.73 2.53 0.05
N LEU A 83 17.44 3.20 0.96
CA LEU A 83 18.86 3.54 0.82
C LEU A 83 19.83 2.38 1.11
N ARG A 84 19.34 1.26 1.69
CA ARG A 84 20.12 0.04 1.93
C ARG A 84 20.07 -0.96 0.76
N LYS A 85 19.62 -0.54 -0.41
CA LYS A 85 19.66 -1.33 -1.65
C LYS A 85 20.76 -0.85 -2.57
#